data_AF-A0A223E616-F1
#
_entry.id   AF-A0A223E616-F1
#
_cell.length_a   1.000
_cell.length_b   1.000
_cell.length_c   1.000
_cell.angle_alpha   90.00
_cell.angle_beta   90.00
_cell.angle_gamma   90.00
#
_symmetry.space_group_name_H-M   'P 1'
#
loop_
_entity.id
_entity.type
_entity.pdbx_description
1 polymer ?
#
loop_
_entity_poly.entity_id
_entity_poly.type
_entity_poly.pdbx_seq_one_letter_code
_entity_poly.pdbx_strand_id
1 'polypeptide(L)'
;MDKEKQVYSMLEKVYDPELDQPLTELGFIDHIVIKDNHVEVVFRLPTYWCSPNFAYIMAEDIRKYVSEIEWVKTVQVHLLDHCASDEINHGASAGKSFREVFHNVSDGDLEELRKTFDIKAYYARQEKLMKYLLKIGMSKKEITSLSLQELNELSLPEEGRLLREKYLEKKKVFHHSSTFAITTPEGKPLTEEEFSDYLKGAKLTRLSMEFNAHYCRGLLEARYNLSAAYEGSLAK
;
A
#
# COMPACT_ATOMS: atom_id res chain seq x y z
N MET A 1 19.92 -4.69 -15.35
CA MET A 1 18.65 -5.21 -14.81
C MET A 1 17.65 -5.16 -15.95
N ASP A 2 16.87 -6.22 -16.13
CA ASP A 2 15.83 -6.27 -17.15
C ASP A 2 14.85 -5.08 -16.96
N LYS A 3 14.45 -4.42 -18.05
CA LYS A 3 13.54 -3.25 -18.00
C LYS A 3 12.21 -3.62 -17.35
N GLU A 4 11.73 -4.82 -17.61
CA GLU A 4 10.52 -5.37 -17.00
C GLU A 4 10.67 -5.50 -15.48
N LYS A 5 11.79 -6.07 -15.00
CA LYS A 5 12.08 -6.18 -13.55
C LYS A 5 12.17 -4.80 -12.87
N GLN A 6 12.67 -3.78 -13.56
CA GLN A 6 12.66 -2.40 -13.05
C GLN A 6 11.25 -1.86 -12.88
N VAL A 7 10.37 -2.06 -13.87
CA VAL A 7 8.97 -1.63 -13.79
C VAL A 7 8.24 -2.36 -12.67
N TYR A 8 8.36 -3.68 -12.58
CA TYR A 8 7.72 -4.45 -11.50
C TYR A 8 8.21 -4.07 -10.10
N SER A 9 9.51 -3.77 -9.94
CA SER A 9 10.04 -3.26 -8.66
C SER A 9 9.42 -1.90 -8.25
N MET A 10 9.02 -1.07 -9.21
CA MET A 10 8.27 0.16 -8.93
C MET A 10 6.80 -0.13 -8.65
N LEU A 11 6.18 -1.09 -9.36
CA LEU A 11 4.80 -1.50 -9.12
C LEU A 11 4.59 -2.17 -7.75
N GLU A 12 5.62 -2.82 -7.19
CA GLU A 12 5.61 -3.32 -5.80
C GLU A 12 5.46 -2.22 -4.75
N LYS A 13 5.73 -0.96 -5.10
CA LYS A 13 5.53 0.22 -4.24
C LYS A 13 4.16 0.85 -4.39
N VAL A 14 3.37 0.41 -5.37
CA VAL A 14 2.00 0.87 -5.57
C VAL A 14 1.08 0.00 -4.72
N TYR A 15 0.47 0.60 -3.71
CA TYR A 15 -0.42 -0.08 -2.78
C TYR A 15 -1.87 0.24 -3.08
N ASP A 16 -2.75 -0.73 -2.91
CA ASP A 16 -4.16 -0.41 -2.71
C ASP A 16 -4.30 0.23 -1.32
N PRO A 17 -4.84 1.47 -1.23
CA PRO A 17 -4.95 2.19 0.04
C PRO A 17 -5.79 1.43 1.09
N GLU A 18 -6.83 0.72 0.65
CA GLU A 18 -7.73 0.00 1.54
C GLU A 18 -7.12 -1.28 2.10
N LEU A 19 -6.29 -1.94 1.29
CA LEU A 19 -5.82 -3.30 1.55
C LEU A 19 -4.41 -3.37 2.16
N ASP A 20 -3.64 -2.28 2.11
CA ASP A 20 -2.22 -2.19 2.49
C ASP A 20 -1.38 -3.35 1.91
N GLN A 21 -1.66 -3.69 0.64
CA GLN A 21 -0.93 -4.67 -0.15
C GLN A 21 -0.57 -4.10 -1.52
N PRO A 22 0.60 -4.47 -2.08
CA PRO A 22 0.98 -4.07 -3.43
C PRO A 22 -0.02 -4.58 -4.49
N LEU A 23 -0.20 -3.81 -5.56
CA LEU A 23 -1.07 -4.22 -6.68
C LEU A 23 -0.59 -5.50 -7.35
N THR A 24 0.72 -5.75 -7.32
CA THR A 24 1.34 -6.98 -7.82
C THR A 24 0.95 -8.20 -7.00
N GLU A 25 0.90 -8.07 -5.66
CA GLU A 25 0.47 -9.15 -4.75
C GLU A 25 -1.04 -9.40 -4.83
N LEU A 26 -1.82 -8.36 -5.11
CA LEU A 26 -3.27 -8.46 -5.29
C LEU A 26 -3.68 -9.01 -6.67
N GLY A 27 -2.75 -9.16 -7.61
CA GLY A 27 -3.04 -9.59 -8.99
C GLY A 27 -3.77 -8.53 -9.82
N PHE A 28 -3.74 -7.27 -9.38
CA PHE A 28 -4.43 -6.16 -10.06
C PHE A 28 -3.66 -5.71 -11.30
N ILE A 29 -2.34 -5.90 -11.33
CA ILE A 29 -1.55 -5.70 -12.56
C ILE A 29 -1.85 -6.84 -13.52
N ASP A 30 -2.39 -6.51 -14.69
CA ASP A 30 -2.68 -7.49 -15.75
C ASP A 30 -1.41 -7.80 -16.53
N HIS A 31 -0.82 -6.77 -17.15
CA HIS A 31 0.47 -6.85 -17.84
C HIS A 31 1.08 -5.45 -18.01
N ILE A 32 2.33 -5.41 -18.48
CA ILE A 32 3.01 -4.19 -18.90
C ILE A 32 3.43 -4.30 -20.37
N VAL A 33 3.50 -3.16 -21.06
CA VAL A 33 4.05 -3.08 -22.43
C VAL A 33 5.16 -2.04 -22.44
N ILE A 34 6.35 -2.45 -22.88
CA ILE A 34 7.52 -1.56 -22.96
C ILE A 34 7.89 -1.37 -24.43
N LYS A 35 7.87 -0.11 -24.90
CA LYS A 35 8.30 0.29 -26.24
C LYS A 35 9.33 1.42 -26.12
N ASP A 36 10.60 1.09 -26.31
CA ASP A 36 11.73 2.00 -26.10
C ASP A 36 11.74 2.64 -24.70
N ASN A 37 11.30 3.90 -24.61
CA ASN A 37 11.23 4.70 -23.38
C ASN A 37 9.79 4.99 -22.95
N HIS A 38 8.83 4.29 -23.54
CA HIS A 38 7.41 4.35 -23.21
C HIS A 38 7.01 3.08 -22.47
N VAL A 39 6.30 3.25 -21.35
CA VAL A 39 5.77 2.15 -20.55
C VAL A 39 4.26 2.31 -20.43
N GLU A 40 3.53 1.28 -20.85
CA GLU A 40 2.11 1.13 -20.60
C GLU A 40 1.91 0.12 -19.47
N VAL A 41 1.15 0.50 -18.45
CA VAL A 41 0.77 -0.38 -17.35
C VAL A 41 -0.73 -0.61 -17.42
N VAL A 42 -1.11 -1.87 -17.64
CA VAL A 42 -2.51 -2.30 -17.69
C VAL A 42 -2.87 -2.93 -16.35
N PHE A 43 -3.89 -2.39 -15.69
CA PHE A 43 -4.39 -2.92 -14.42
C PHE A 43 -5.91 -3.07 -14.43
N ARG A 44 -6.41 -3.88 -13.51
CA ARG A 44 -7.80 -4.31 -13.42
C ARG A 44 -8.25 -4.41 -11.98
N LEU A 45 -9.56 -4.25 -11.76
CA LEU A 45 -10.14 -4.20 -10.42
C LEU A 45 -11.20 -5.29 -10.20
N PRO A 46 -11.41 -5.71 -8.94
CA PRO A 46 -12.33 -6.81 -8.62
C PRO A 46 -13.77 -6.60 -9.08
N THR A 47 -14.23 -5.34 -9.19
CA THR A 47 -15.60 -5.03 -9.62
C THR A 47 -15.65 -3.79 -10.53
N TYR A 48 -16.69 -3.70 -11.37
CA TYR A 48 -16.91 -2.57 -12.27
C TYR A 48 -17.15 -1.25 -11.52
N TRP A 49 -17.62 -1.34 -10.27
CA TRP A 49 -18.01 -0.22 -9.41
C TRP A 49 -17.08 -0.04 -8.20
N CYS A 50 -15.82 -0.48 -8.32
CA CYS A 50 -14.81 -0.12 -7.32
C CYS A 50 -14.77 1.41 -7.16
N SER A 51 -14.34 1.90 -6.01
CA SER A 51 -14.36 3.34 -5.75
C SER A 51 -13.49 4.09 -6.78
N PRO A 52 -14.04 5.05 -7.54
CA PRO A 52 -13.25 5.86 -8.47
C PRO A 52 -12.09 6.58 -7.78
N ASN A 53 -12.26 6.95 -6.51
CA ASN A 53 -11.21 7.57 -5.70
C ASN A 53 -10.01 6.64 -5.52
N PHE A 54 -10.24 5.38 -5.14
CA PHE A 54 -9.16 4.40 -4.95
C PHE A 54 -8.53 4.00 -6.28
N ALA A 55 -9.36 3.79 -7.31
CA ALA A 55 -8.89 3.50 -8.65
C ALA A 55 -7.97 4.61 -9.19
N TYR A 56 -8.32 5.87 -8.95
CA TYR A 56 -7.50 7.01 -9.35
C TYR A 56 -6.21 7.13 -8.55
N ILE A 57 -6.27 6.94 -7.22
CA ILE A 57 -5.07 6.90 -6.36
C ILE A 57 -4.07 5.85 -6.88
N MET A 58 -4.55 4.63 -7.16
CA MET A 58 -3.72 3.56 -7.71
C MET A 58 -3.14 3.95 -9.08
N ALA A 59 -3.94 4.51 -9.98
CA ALA A 59 -3.48 4.92 -11.31
C ALA A 59 -2.44 6.06 -11.26
N GLU A 60 -2.64 7.03 -10.37
CA GLU A 60 -1.69 8.12 -10.11
C GLU A 60 -0.36 7.59 -9.55
N ASP A 61 -0.43 6.68 -8.57
CA ASP A 61 0.74 6.09 -7.95
C ASP A 61 1.52 5.20 -8.95
N ILE A 62 0.84 4.43 -9.81
CA ILE A 62 1.47 3.70 -10.95
C ILE A 62 2.27 4.68 -11.80
N ARG A 63 1.64 5.75 -12.28
CA ARG A 63 2.32 6.73 -13.14
C ARG A 63 3.52 7.32 -12.42
N LYS A 64 3.33 7.75 -11.17
CA LYS A 64 4.37 8.40 -10.37
C LYS A 64 5.60 7.49 -10.22
N TYR A 65 5.45 6.29 -9.68
CA TYR A 65 6.59 5.42 -9.40
C TYR A 65 7.25 4.91 -10.68
N VAL A 66 6.50 4.57 -11.74
CA VAL A 66 7.11 4.12 -12.99
C VAL A 66 7.86 5.26 -13.69
N SER A 67 7.42 6.52 -13.53
CA SER A 67 8.12 7.70 -14.07
C SER A 67 9.44 8.02 -13.35
N GLU A 68 9.70 7.46 -12.16
CA GLU A 68 10.97 7.65 -11.45
C GLU A 68 12.11 6.80 -12.05
N ILE A 69 11.81 5.88 -12.96
CA ILE A 69 12.80 5.06 -13.65
C ILE A 69 13.53 5.92 -14.70
N GLU A 70 14.87 5.99 -14.61
CA GLU A 70 15.70 6.93 -15.38
C GLU A 70 15.47 6.92 -16.90
N TRP A 71 15.23 5.75 -17.51
CA TRP A 71 15.03 5.63 -18.96
C TRP A 71 13.58 5.88 -19.41
N VAL A 72 12.63 5.93 -18.48
CA VAL A 72 11.20 6.10 -18.80
C VAL A 72 10.93 7.58 -19.09
N LYS A 73 10.43 7.86 -20.30
CA LYS A 73 10.04 9.21 -20.74
C LYS A 73 8.54 9.44 -20.65
N THR A 74 7.75 8.40 -20.88
CA THR A 74 6.29 8.49 -20.87
C THR A 74 5.69 7.24 -20.24
N VAL A 75 4.70 7.44 -19.37
CA VAL A 75 3.92 6.36 -18.75
C VAL A 75 2.47 6.53 -19.15
N GLN A 76 1.87 5.45 -19.68
CA GLN A 76 0.45 5.34 -19.91
C GLN A 76 -0.14 4.34 -18.91
N VAL A 77 -1.24 4.73 -18.29
CA VAL A 77 -1.96 3.88 -17.32
C VAL A 77 -3.30 3.52 -17.91
N HIS A 78 -3.62 2.24 -17.93
CA HIS A 78 -4.85 1.72 -18.50
C HIS A 78 -5.58 0.81 -17.50
N LEU A 79 -6.69 1.32 -16.96
CA LEU A 79 -7.66 0.59 -16.16
C LEU A 79 -8.67 -0.11 -17.08
N LEU A 80 -8.83 -1.41 -16.88
CA LEU A 80 -9.79 -2.25 -17.61
C LEU A 80 -11.17 -2.29 -16.93
N ASP A 81 -12.22 -2.13 -17.75
CA ASP A 81 -13.60 -2.48 -17.41
C ASP A 81 -14.08 -1.90 -16.07
N HIS A 82 -13.97 -0.59 -15.92
CA HIS A 82 -14.43 0.17 -14.75
C HIS A 82 -15.38 1.31 -15.17
N CYS A 83 -16.34 1.66 -14.31
CA CYS A 83 -17.37 2.65 -14.60
C CYS A 83 -16.84 4.06 -14.94
N ALA A 84 -15.62 4.36 -14.51
CA ALA A 84 -14.92 5.62 -14.75
C ALA A 84 -13.57 5.41 -15.47
N SER A 85 -13.43 4.34 -16.27
CA SER A 85 -12.15 4.01 -16.92
C SER A 85 -11.64 5.13 -17.81
N ASP A 86 -12.51 5.76 -18.58
CA ASP A 86 -12.13 6.79 -19.55
C ASP A 86 -11.55 8.02 -18.83
N GLU A 87 -12.23 8.49 -17.78
CA GLU A 87 -11.79 9.60 -16.95
C GLU A 87 -10.49 9.28 -16.21
N ILE A 88 -10.39 8.09 -15.61
CA ILE A 88 -9.19 7.66 -14.87
C ILE A 88 -7.98 7.53 -15.81
N ASN A 89 -8.15 6.87 -16.95
CA ASN A 89 -7.06 6.61 -17.89
C ASN A 89 -6.50 7.91 -18.49
N HIS A 90 -7.39 8.81 -18.89
CA HIS A 90 -7.03 10.12 -19.41
C HIS A 90 -6.36 10.97 -18.33
N GLY A 91 -6.96 11.04 -17.15
CA GLY A 91 -6.49 11.82 -16.02
C GLY A 91 -5.10 11.40 -15.55
N ALA A 92 -4.95 10.11 -15.24
CA ALA A 92 -3.70 9.54 -14.76
C ALA A 92 -2.61 9.72 -15.80
N SER A 93 -2.82 9.30 -17.06
CA SER A 93 -1.79 9.39 -18.11
C SER A 93 -1.36 10.84 -18.40
N ALA A 94 -2.28 11.80 -18.33
CA ALA A 94 -1.99 13.23 -18.47
C ALA A 94 -1.33 13.85 -17.22
N GLY A 95 -1.23 13.13 -16.11
CA GLY A 95 -0.71 13.65 -14.84
C GLY A 95 -1.60 14.71 -14.21
N LYS A 96 -2.91 14.66 -14.45
CA LYS A 96 -3.89 15.56 -13.83
C LYS A 96 -4.18 15.11 -12.40
N SER A 97 -4.59 16.05 -11.56
CA SER A 97 -5.14 15.73 -10.25
C SER A 97 -6.56 15.16 -10.38
N PHE A 98 -6.99 14.41 -9.36
CA PHE A 98 -8.36 13.89 -9.29
C PHE A 98 -9.42 15.01 -9.41
N ARG A 99 -9.17 16.14 -8.76
CA ARG A 99 -10.08 17.29 -8.80
C ARG A 99 -10.24 17.85 -10.21
N GLU A 100 -9.17 17.88 -11.01
CA GLU A 100 -9.26 18.32 -12.41
C GLU A 100 -10.09 17.34 -13.26
N VAL A 101 -10.01 16.04 -12.98
CA VAL A 101 -10.70 15.00 -13.73
C VAL A 101 -12.18 14.90 -13.36
N PHE A 102 -12.49 14.94 -12.06
CA PHE A 102 -13.84 14.70 -11.52
C PHE A 102 -14.55 15.96 -11.03
N HIS A 103 -14.13 17.15 -11.51
CA HIS A 103 -14.65 18.47 -11.11
C HIS A 103 -16.19 18.62 -11.14
N ASN A 104 -16.90 17.82 -11.94
CA ASN A 104 -18.37 17.86 -12.05
C ASN A 104 -19.10 16.79 -11.22
N VAL A 105 -18.37 15.89 -10.56
CA VAL A 105 -18.92 14.66 -9.95
C VAL A 105 -18.62 14.58 -8.46
N SER A 106 -17.51 15.16 -7.99
CA SER A 106 -17.14 15.09 -6.57
C SER A 106 -16.23 16.23 -6.12
N ASP A 107 -16.48 16.78 -4.94
CA ASP A 107 -15.54 17.61 -4.17
C ASP A 107 -14.54 16.76 -3.34
N GLY A 108 -14.47 15.45 -3.61
CA GLY A 108 -13.75 14.48 -2.79
C GLY A 108 -12.29 14.85 -2.55
N ASP A 109 -11.93 15.02 -1.28
CA ASP A 109 -10.55 15.26 -0.85
C ASP A 109 -9.80 13.92 -0.80
N LEU A 110 -9.06 13.62 -1.89
CA LEU A 110 -8.20 12.44 -1.93
C LEU A 110 -7.09 12.48 -0.88
N GLU A 111 -6.66 13.65 -0.43
CA GLU A 111 -5.60 13.78 0.57
C GLU A 111 -6.12 13.32 1.95
N GLU A 112 -7.33 13.74 2.34
CA GLU A 112 -7.99 13.24 3.55
C GLU A 112 -8.27 11.74 3.47
N LEU A 113 -8.66 11.25 2.30
CA LEU A 113 -8.86 9.82 2.06
C LEU A 113 -7.56 9.03 2.22
N ARG A 114 -6.46 9.48 1.57
CA ARG A 114 -5.13 8.90 1.70
C ARG A 114 -4.70 8.85 3.17
N LYS A 115 -4.84 9.96 3.89
CA LYS A 115 -4.51 10.05 5.33
C LYS A 115 -5.29 9.03 6.17
N THR A 116 -6.58 8.86 5.90
CA THR A 116 -7.41 7.87 6.63
C THR A 116 -6.87 6.45 6.45
N PHE A 117 -6.45 6.10 5.24
CA PHE A 117 -5.92 4.77 4.94
C PHE A 117 -4.47 4.59 5.38
N ASP A 118 -3.64 5.63 5.34
CA ASP A 118 -2.31 5.61 5.93
C ASP A 118 -2.36 5.31 7.43
N ILE A 119 -3.36 5.88 8.15
CA ILE A 119 -3.58 5.57 9.57
C ILE A 119 -3.91 4.09 9.77
N LYS A 120 -4.75 3.51 8.91
CA LYS A 120 -5.09 2.08 8.99
C LYS A 120 -3.88 1.18 8.69
N ALA A 121 -3.12 1.49 7.65
CA ALA A 121 -1.88 0.80 7.31
C ALA A 121 -0.84 0.91 8.45
N TYR A 122 -0.73 2.09 9.08
CA TYR A 122 0.12 2.30 10.24
C TYR A 122 -0.26 1.34 11.39
N TYR A 123 -1.54 1.29 11.75
CA TYR A 123 -2.04 0.35 12.76
C TYR A 123 -1.74 -1.11 12.39
N ALA A 124 -2.03 -1.51 11.14
CA ALA A 124 -1.85 -2.88 10.69
C ALA A 124 -0.39 -3.34 10.75
N ARG A 125 0.54 -2.51 10.25
CA ARG A 125 1.97 -2.82 10.26
C ARG A 125 2.57 -2.77 11.67
N GLN A 126 2.17 -1.80 12.48
CA GLN A 126 2.64 -1.68 13.86
C GLN A 126 2.15 -2.83 14.74
N GLU A 127 0.90 -3.29 14.58
CA GLU A 127 0.37 -4.45 15.30
C GLU A 127 1.18 -5.71 15.02
N LYS A 128 1.50 -5.97 13.73
CA LYS A 128 2.32 -7.13 13.34
C LYS A 128 3.69 -7.09 14.02
N LEU A 129 4.36 -5.93 14.00
CA LEU A 129 5.65 -5.76 14.66
C LEU A 129 5.54 -5.94 16.18
N MET A 130 4.65 -5.22 16.86
CA MET A 130 4.49 -5.32 18.32
C MET A 130 4.15 -6.74 18.76
N LYS A 131 3.26 -7.42 18.03
CA LYS A 131 2.92 -8.82 18.28
C LYS A 131 4.12 -9.75 18.10
N TYR A 132 4.97 -9.50 17.09
CA TYR A 132 6.21 -10.24 16.89
C TYR A 132 7.19 -10.01 18.05
N LEU A 133 7.38 -8.77 18.49
CA LEU A 133 8.26 -8.43 19.62
C LEU A 133 7.81 -9.11 20.93
N LEU A 134 6.50 -9.15 21.20
CA LEU A 134 5.94 -9.92 22.32
C LEU A 134 6.22 -11.43 22.17
N LYS A 135 6.06 -11.98 20.95
CA LYS A 135 6.28 -13.40 20.65
C LYS A 135 7.72 -13.82 20.92
N ILE A 136 8.70 -12.94 20.69
CA ILE A 136 10.12 -13.21 20.99
C ILE A 136 10.52 -12.87 22.43
N GLY A 137 9.55 -12.52 23.29
CA GLY A 137 9.74 -12.41 24.74
C GLY A 137 9.93 -11.00 25.29
N MET A 138 9.84 -9.95 24.46
CA MET A 138 9.89 -8.58 24.98
C MET A 138 8.62 -8.25 25.77
N SER A 139 8.78 -7.56 26.90
CA SER A 139 7.68 -7.02 27.69
C SER A 139 7.07 -5.77 27.03
N LYS A 140 5.83 -5.45 27.42
CA LYS A 140 5.14 -4.24 26.95
C LYS A 140 5.94 -2.99 27.25
N LYS A 141 6.50 -2.91 28.46
CA LYS A 141 7.35 -1.82 28.92
C LYS A 141 8.60 -1.63 28.06
N GLU A 142 9.28 -2.72 27.71
CA GLU A 142 10.46 -2.66 26.83
C GLU A 142 10.04 -2.16 25.44
N ILE A 143 8.96 -2.69 24.87
CA ILE A 143 8.48 -2.30 23.53
C ILE A 143 8.08 -0.82 23.48
N THR A 144 7.36 -0.31 24.48
CA THR A 144 6.94 1.10 24.52
C THR A 144 8.08 2.07 24.80
N SER A 145 9.15 1.60 25.45
CA SER A 145 10.32 2.42 25.77
C SER A 145 11.37 2.45 24.65
N LEU A 146 11.26 1.59 23.64
CA LEU A 146 12.22 1.57 22.52
C LEU A 146 12.28 2.93 21.83
N SER A 147 13.49 3.45 21.68
CA SER A 147 13.78 4.53 20.75
C SER A 147 13.82 4.02 19.31
N LEU A 148 13.71 4.94 18.35
CA LEU A 148 13.88 4.64 16.93
C LEU A 148 15.25 4.04 16.61
N GLN A 149 16.30 4.51 17.28
CA GLN A 149 17.65 3.98 17.10
C GLN A 149 17.72 2.53 17.59
N GLU A 150 17.27 2.27 18.82
CA GLU A 150 17.29 0.93 19.40
C GLU A 150 16.46 -0.06 18.57
N LEU A 151 15.28 0.34 18.08
CA LEU A 151 14.49 -0.54 17.20
C LEU A 151 15.24 -0.88 15.90
N ASN A 152 15.95 0.08 15.29
CA ASN A 152 16.76 -0.16 14.09
C ASN A 152 17.96 -1.09 14.34
N GLU A 153 18.59 -0.97 15.51
CA GLU A 153 19.74 -1.77 15.90
C GLU A 153 19.36 -3.14 16.47
N LEU A 154 18.09 -3.33 16.84
CA LEU A 154 17.59 -4.58 17.40
C LEU A 154 17.89 -5.76 16.47
N SER A 155 18.56 -6.78 17.00
CA SER A 155 18.88 -7.99 16.24
C SER A 155 17.64 -8.87 16.13
N LEU A 156 17.06 -8.94 14.93
CA LEU A 156 15.86 -9.70 14.65
C LEU A 156 16.15 -10.76 13.57
N PRO A 157 15.51 -11.95 13.63
CA PRO A 157 15.40 -12.86 12.50
C PRO A 157 14.77 -12.18 11.29
N GLU A 158 14.87 -12.81 10.11
CA GLU A 158 14.38 -12.26 8.84
C GLU A 158 12.92 -11.78 8.90
N GLU A 159 12.01 -12.60 9.45
CA GLU A 159 10.61 -12.23 9.66
C GLU A 159 10.47 -10.91 10.44
N GLY A 160 11.20 -10.76 11.55
CA GLY A 160 11.16 -9.56 12.38
C GLY A 160 11.78 -8.34 11.69
N ARG A 161 12.85 -8.52 10.91
CA ARG A 161 13.48 -7.44 10.13
C ARG A 161 12.51 -6.89 9.09
N LEU A 162 11.82 -7.78 8.35
CA LEU A 162 10.82 -7.38 7.36
C LEU A 162 9.65 -6.64 8.02
N LEU A 163 9.15 -7.11 9.17
CA LEU A 163 8.09 -6.41 9.91
C LEU A 163 8.54 -5.01 10.38
N ARG A 164 9.78 -4.90 10.85
CA ARG A 164 10.37 -3.62 11.25
C ARG A 164 10.48 -2.66 10.07
N GLU A 165 11.03 -3.10 8.94
CA GLU A 165 11.14 -2.30 7.71
C GLU A 165 9.76 -1.84 7.23
N LYS A 166 8.82 -2.80 7.12
CA LYS A 166 7.36 -2.68 7.09
C LYS A 166 6.85 -1.42 7.78
N TYR A 167 6.99 -1.46 9.10
CA TYR A 167 6.49 -0.46 10.02
C TYR A 167 7.21 0.89 9.86
N LEU A 168 8.54 0.89 9.83
CA LEU A 168 9.34 2.11 9.78
C LEU A 168 9.15 2.88 8.46
N GLU A 169 8.98 2.18 7.34
CA GLU A 169 8.59 2.79 6.07
C GLU A 169 7.30 3.59 6.23
N LYS A 170 6.25 2.97 6.76
CA LYS A 170 4.96 3.65 6.96
C LYS A 170 5.04 4.74 8.02
N LYS A 171 5.81 4.56 9.09
CA LYS A 171 6.01 5.58 10.13
C LYS A 171 6.63 6.87 9.57
N LYS A 172 7.53 6.78 8.57
CA LYS A 172 8.14 7.97 7.94
C LYS A 172 7.12 8.90 7.29
N VAL A 173 6.00 8.37 6.78
CA VAL A 173 4.92 9.14 6.16
C VAL A 173 4.28 10.14 7.13
N PHE A 174 4.31 9.85 8.44
CA PHE A 174 3.66 10.68 9.45
C PHE A 174 4.56 11.79 10.02
N HIS A 175 5.85 11.82 9.67
CA HIS A 175 6.79 12.87 10.10
C HIS A 175 6.77 13.16 11.61
N HIS A 176 6.59 12.13 12.45
CA HIS A 176 6.56 12.28 13.90
C HIS A 176 7.89 12.84 14.44
N SER A 177 7.82 13.80 15.37
CA SER A 177 8.98 14.36 16.08
C SER A 177 9.45 13.51 17.26
N SER A 178 8.66 12.52 17.68
CA SER A 178 8.97 11.63 18.80
C SER A 178 10.19 10.76 18.50
N THR A 179 11.09 10.63 19.48
CA THR A 179 12.24 9.71 19.42
C THR A 179 11.85 8.26 19.69
N PHE A 180 10.65 8.01 20.22
CA PHE A 180 10.15 6.67 20.49
C PHE A 180 9.75 5.94 19.21
N ALA A 181 10.13 4.67 19.15
CA ALA A 181 9.79 3.79 18.05
C ALA A 181 8.28 3.56 17.97
N ILE A 182 7.61 3.28 19.09
CA ILE A 182 6.17 2.99 19.14
C ILE A 182 5.40 4.24 19.53
N THR A 183 4.61 4.76 18.59
CA THR A 183 3.74 5.93 18.80
C THR A 183 2.34 5.68 18.25
N THR A 184 1.36 6.46 18.68
CA THR A 184 0.07 6.60 17.98
C THR A 184 0.27 7.28 16.60
N PRO A 185 -0.74 7.27 15.72
CA PRO A 185 -0.69 8.01 14.44
C PRO A 185 -0.59 9.53 14.59
N GLU A 186 -0.86 10.07 15.77
CA GLU A 186 -0.67 11.48 16.12
C GLU A 186 0.73 11.77 16.68
N GLY A 187 1.62 10.75 16.68
CA GLY A 187 3.00 10.87 17.15
C GLY A 187 3.20 10.80 18.66
N LYS A 188 2.15 10.50 19.43
CA LYS A 188 2.27 10.37 20.89
C LYS A 188 2.89 9.01 21.27
N PRO A 189 3.89 8.96 22.18
CA PRO A 189 4.41 7.70 22.70
C PRO A 189 3.30 6.89 23.37
N LEU A 190 3.30 5.57 23.17
CA LEU A 190 2.34 4.66 23.79
C LEU A 190 2.80 4.30 25.21
N THR A 191 1.92 4.31 26.20
CA THR A 191 2.25 3.86 27.56
C THR A 191 2.08 2.34 27.74
N GLU A 192 2.69 1.76 28.78
CA GLU A 192 2.53 0.34 29.12
C GLU A 192 1.06 -0.02 29.41
N GLU A 193 0.31 0.88 30.06
CA GLU A 193 -1.09 0.70 30.44
C GLU A 193 -2.00 0.66 29.20
N GLU A 194 -1.80 1.58 28.26
CA GLU A 194 -2.57 1.68 27.01
C GLU A 194 -2.26 0.57 26.01
N PHE A 195 -1.06 -0.03 26.12
CA PHE A 195 -0.52 -0.96 25.13
C PHE A 195 -1.49 -2.07 24.73
N SER A 196 -2.16 -2.67 25.71
CA SER A 196 -3.02 -3.84 25.47
C SER A 196 -4.27 -3.48 24.67
N ASP A 197 -4.88 -2.34 24.96
CA ASP A 197 -6.10 -1.91 24.30
C ASP A 197 -5.79 -1.29 22.94
N TYR A 198 -4.67 -0.56 22.84
CA TYR A 198 -4.13 -0.10 21.56
C TYR A 198 -3.87 -1.27 20.59
N LEU A 199 -3.17 -2.32 21.06
CA LEU A 199 -2.87 -3.51 20.26
C LEU A 199 -4.15 -4.23 19.80
N LYS A 200 -5.18 -4.32 20.64
CA LYS A 200 -6.49 -4.88 20.26
C LYS A 200 -7.15 -4.07 19.16
N GLY A 201 -7.19 -2.74 19.30
CA GLY A 201 -7.76 -1.84 18.28
C GLY A 201 -7.04 -1.98 16.94
N ALA A 202 -5.71 -1.91 16.96
CA ALA A 202 -4.88 -2.08 15.78
C ALA A 202 -5.07 -3.45 15.11
N LYS A 203 -5.26 -4.51 15.90
CA LYS A 203 -5.57 -5.86 15.42
C LYS A 203 -6.91 -5.90 14.68
N LEU A 204 -7.95 -5.24 15.19
CA LEU A 204 -9.26 -5.20 14.52
C LEU A 204 -9.15 -4.50 13.16
N THR A 205 -8.44 -3.37 13.10
CA THR A 205 -8.15 -2.67 11.85
C THR A 205 -7.43 -3.57 10.85
N ARG A 206 -6.35 -4.24 11.28
CA ARG A 206 -5.61 -5.19 10.43
C ARG A 206 -6.50 -6.30 9.89
N LEU A 207 -7.30 -6.93 10.75
CA LEU A 207 -8.17 -8.04 10.35
C LEU A 207 -9.23 -7.60 9.35
N SER A 208 -9.78 -6.39 9.51
CA SER A 208 -10.71 -5.82 8.53
C SER A 208 -10.06 -5.64 7.16
N MET A 209 -8.83 -5.13 7.12
CA MET A 209 -8.10 -4.91 5.86
C MET A 209 -7.74 -6.24 5.19
N GLU A 210 -7.24 -7.22 5.96
CA GLU A 210 -6.90 -8.55 5.44
C GLU A 210 -8.13 -9.29 4.91
N PHE A 211 -9.29 -9.15 5.57
CA PHE A 211 -10.55 -9.70 5.08
C PHE A 211 -10.98 -9.06 3.76
N ASN A 212 -10.92 -7.72 3.66
CA ASN A 212 -11.24 -7.02 2.42
C ASN A 212 -10.29 -7.44 1.29
N ALA A 213 -8.99 -7.64 1.59
CA ALA A 213 -8.02 -8.06 0.59
C ALA A 213 -8.32 -9.47 0.05
N HIS A 214 -8.65 -10.39 0.96
CA HIS A 214 -9.07 -11.74 0.59
C HIS A 214 -10.35 -11.72 -0.26
N TYR A 215 -11.34 -10.90 0.12
CA TYR A 215 -12.59 -10.77 -0.62
C TYR A 215 -12.38 -10.17 -2.02
N CYS A 216 -11.57 -9.11 -2.13
CA CYS A 216 -11.19 -8.48 -3.38
C CYS A 216 -10.48 -9.45 -4.32
N ARG A 217 -9.55 -10.27 -3.82
CA ARG A 217 -8.90 -11.33 -4.64
C ARG A 217 -9.91 -12.33 -5.19
N GLY A 218 -10.80 -12.86 -4.35
CA GLY A 218 -11.81 -13.82 -4.79
C GLY A 218 -12.77 -13.24 -5.85
N LEU A 219 -13.16 -11.97 -5.70
CA LEU A 219 -13.96 -11.27 -6.72
C LEU A 219 -13.21 -11.08 -8.03
N LEU A 220 -11.92 -10.72 -7.96
CA LEU A 220 -11.07 -10.57 -9.14
C LEU A 220 -10.91 -11.90 -9.88
N GLU A 221 -10.61 -12.98 -9.16
CA GLU A 221 -10.48 -14.33 -9.71
C GLU A 221 -11.76 -14.76 -10.43
N ALA A 222 -12.92 -14.57 -9.79
CA ALA A 222 -14.21 -14.89 -10.39
C ALA A 222 -14.51 -14.02 -11.63
N ARG A 223 -14.18 -12.73 -11.58
CA ARG A 223 -14.44 -11.79 -12.69
C ARG A 223 -13.62 -12.09 -13.92
N TYR A 224 -12.33 -12.42 -13.75
CA TYR A 224 -11.39 -12.59 -14.86
C TYR A 224 -11.03 -14.06 -15.12
N ASN A 225 -11.73 -15.01 -14.50
CA ASN A 225 -11.48 -16.46 -14.60
C ASN A 225 -10.02 -16.83 -14.33
N LEU A 226 -9.44 -16.22 -13.29
CA LEU A 226 -8.06 -16.49 -12.90
C LEU A 226 -8.02 -17.79 -12.10
N SER A 227 -7.05 -18.65 -12.38
CA SER A 227 -6.78 -19.78 -11.48
C SER A 227 -6.21 -19.26 -10.17
N ALA A 228 -6.59 -19.84 -9.02
CA ALA A 228 -6.00 -19.55 -7.71
C ALA A 228 -4.45 -19.70 -7.67
N ALA A 229 -3.85 -20.32 -8.70
CA ALA A 229 -2.40 -20.40 -8.91
C ALA A 229 -1.75 -19.13 -9.52
N TYR A 230 -2.47 -18.00 -9.63
CA TYR A 230 -1.86 -16.71 -10.01
C TYR A 230 -1.11 -16.05 -8.83
N GLU A 231 -0.70 -16.83 -7.83
CA GLU A 231 0.35 -16.46 -6.89
C GLU A 231 1.72 -16.49 -7.60
N GLY A 232 2.14 -15.35 -8.16
CA GLY A 232 3.57 -15.07 -8.37
C GLY A 232 4.27 -15.71 -9.58
N SER A 233 3.66 -15.75 -10.77
CA SER A 233 4.34 -16.21 -11.99
C SER A 233 5.39 -15.23 -12.56
N LEU A 234 5.65 -14.09 -11.93
CA LEU A 234 6.65 -13.11 -12.39
C LEU A 234 7.99 -13.19 -11.64
N ALA A 235 8.17 -14.16 -10.75
CA ALA A 235 9.45 -14.49 -10.14
C ALA A 235 10.13 -15.68 -10.86
N LYS A 236 10.50 -15.50 -12.13
CA LYS A 236 11.58 -16.25 -12.79
C LYS A 236 12.49 -15.29 -13.56
#